data_AF-A0A927TX49-F1
#
_entry.id   AF-A0A927TX49-F1
#
_cell.length_a   1.000
_cell.length_b   1.000
_cell.length_c   1.000
_cell.angle_alpha   90.00
_cell.angle_beta   90.00
_cell.angle_gamma   90.00
#
_symmetry.space_group_name_H-M   'P 1'
#
loop_
_entity.id
_entity.type
_entity.pdbx_description
1 polymer ?
#
loop_
_entity_poly.entity_id
_entity_poly.type
_entity_poly.pdbx_seq_one_letter_code
_entity_poly.pdbx_strand_id
1 'polypeptide(L)'
;MRRKLFLAVMAAAILFTACGKKPAEDKAAKEKQETTQTEEAKDDASAESKDTEDKETDEKQDENTSEEGFDTDAEVKTIQKKLADLQSSASSIQDELKKVADFAKDYEAYNEKDLPQAEMNLLSFLPEELWKTEASSLWNRYKKNASDSEKKNYEHWTSNKDSVLETQLAAYKEGTIYGMLYNSTDALFYKHQATYLASLLAGSRNEKFDLPDRDLYGSYTDNDGKSMLLIQPSMESGYDGIFRLDKNTSFEGSVEKAGEDYIFTSNDGKLTGTLSLQWFGAAFTVSESKTNALHDGEVYEFSIVY
;
A
#
# COMPACT_ATOMS: atom_id res chain seq x y z
N MET A 1 12.34 -26.23 35.07
CA MET A 1 10.99 -26.84 34.96
C MET A 1 10.07 -25.78 34.37
N ARG A 2 9.63 -25.91 33.11
CA ARG A 2 8.28 -26.41 32.76
C ARG A 2 7.15 -25.89 33.68
N ARG A 3 6.49 -24.80 33.26
CA ARG A 3 5.03 -24.76 33.13
C ARG A 3 4.69 -24.13 31.78
N LYS A 4 4.01 -24.88 30.91
CA LYS A 4 3.26 -24.33 29.78
C LYS A 4 1.87 -24.01 30.30
N LEU A 5 1.28 -22.88 29.91
CA LEU A 5 -0.15 -22.69 29.98
C LEU A 5 -0.68 -22.70 28.53
N PHE A 6 -1.60 -23.59 28.24
CA PHE A 6 -2.42 -23.51 27.03
C PHE A 6 -3.69 -22.73 27.40
N LEU A 7 -4.03 -21.70 26.64
CA LEU A 7 -5.43 -21.35 26.41
C LEU A 7 -5.72 -21.47 24.91
N ALA A 8 -6.84 -22.12 24.62
CA ALA A 8 -7.58 -22.01 23.36
C ALA A 8 -8.98 -21.44 23.72
N VAL A 9 -9.94 -21.50 22.80
CA VAL A 9 -11.33 -20.97 22.93
C VAL A 9 -11.41 -19.46 22.62
N MET A 10 -12.25 -18.96 21.70
CA MET A 10 -13.12 -19.65 20.72
C MET A 10 -13.25 -18.82 19.43
N ALA A 11 -13.59 -19.47 18.31
CA ALA A 11 -14.10 -18.77 17.13
C ALA A 11 -15.60 -18.50 17.30
N ALA A 12 -16.05 -17.28 16.96
CA ALA A 12 -17.45 -16.87 17.00
C ALA A 12 -17.85 -16.24 15.67
N ALA A 13 -18.32 -17.05 14.72
CA ALA A 13 -18.86 -16.55 13.46
C ALA A 13 -20.28 -16.00 13.67
N ILE A 14 -20.51 -14.72 13.36
CA ILE A 14 -21.82 -14.08 13.42
C ILE A 14 -22.33 -13.85 12.00
N LEU A 15 -23.37 -14.59 11.61
CA LEU A 15 -24.11 -14.40 10.36
C LEU A 15 -25.26 -13.42 10.58
N PHE A 16 -25.33 -12.35 9.77
CA PHE A 16 -26.54 -11.53 9.67
C PHE A 16 -26.99 -11.36 8.21
N THR A 17 -28.01 -12.13 7.83
CA THR A 17 -28.82 -11.91 6.62
C THR A 17 -30.07 -11.11 6.99
N ALA A 18 -30.25 -9.91 6.43
CA ALA A 18 -31.48 -9.14 6.56
C ALA A 18 -31.79 -8.32 5.28
N CYS A 19 -32.80 -8.75 4.53
CA CYS A 19 -33.35 -8.01 3.38
C CYS A 19 -34.59 -7.19 3.81
N GLY A 20 -34.83 -5.99 3.26
CA GLY A 20 -36.17 -5.40 3.40
C GLY A 20 -36.45 -3.94 3.01
N LYS A 21 -36.69 -3.68 1.70
CA LYS A 21 -37.66 -2.70 1.13
C LYS A 21 -37.60 -1.17 1.43
N LYS A 22 -37.71 -0.39 0.34
CA LYS A 22 -38.25 0.98 0.28
C LYS A 22 -39.80 0.98 0.11
N PRO A 23 -40.48 2.10 0.39
CA PRO A 23 -41.27 2.85 -0.62
C PRO A 23 -40.61 4.22 -0.92
N ALA A 24 -40.68 4.85 -2.12
CA ALA A 24 -41.83 5.33 -2.91
C ALA A 24 -42.62 6.44 -2.17
N GLU A 25 -42.47 7.74 -2.48
CA GLU A 25 -42.76 8.55 -3.71
C GLU A 25 -44.12 9.28 -3.64
N ASP A 26 -44.07 10.61 -3.46
CA ASP A 26 -44.89 11.65 -4.14
C ASP A 26 -44.64 13.03 -3.48
N LYS A 27 -45.02 14.19 -4.03
CA LYS A 27 -44.84 14.82 -5.36
C LYS A 27 -45.41 16.25 -5.26
N ALA A 28 -44.99 17.16 -6.16
CA ALA A 28 -45.65 18.43 -6.51
C ALA A 28 -45.73 19.57 -5.46
N ALA A 29 -45.75 20.86 -5.84
CA ALA A 29 -45.34 21.51 -7.10
C ALA A 29 -45.31 23.06 -7.00
N LYS A 30 -44.47 23.70 -7.83
CA LYS A 30 -44.55 25.10 -8.35
C LYS A 30 -44.36 26.22 -7.29
N GLU A 31 -44.07 27.48 -7.64
CA GLU A 31 -44.06 28.24 -8.92
C GLU A 31 -42.62 28.71 -9.31
N LYS A 32 -42.22 28.82 -10.60
CA LYS A 32 -42.45 29.91 -11.59
C LYS A 32 -41.98 31.29 -11.07
N GLN A 33 -41.28 32.17 -11.82
CA GLN A 33 -41.16 32.43 -13.28
C GLN A 33 -39.89 33.31 -13.57
N GLU A 34 -39.33 33.57 -14.78
CA GLU A 34 -39.55 33.15 -16.19
C GLU A 34 -38.26 33.39 -17.06
N THR A 35 -38.15 32.68 -18.21
CA THR A 35 -37.59 32.99 -19.57
C THR A 35 -36.60 34.17 -19.81
N THR A 36 -35.52 34.10 -20.63
CA THR A 36 -35.44 33.93 -22.12
C THR A 36 -33.97 33.56 -22.49
N GLN A 37 -33.61 32.56 -23.33
CA GLN A 37 -33.61 32.46 -24.82
C GLN A 37 -32.95 33.68 -25.53
N THR A 38 -32.13 33.58 -26.59
CA THR A 38 -31.96 32.62 -27.73
C THR A 38 -30.44 32.56 -28.08
N GLU A 39 -29.76 31.47 -28.45
CA GLU A 39 -29.61 30.83 -29.79
C GLU A 39 -29.42 31.83 -30.97
N GLU A 40 -28.56 31.64 -31.99
CA GLU A 40 -27.47 30.67 -32.33
C GLU A 40 -26.33 31.49 -33.06
N ALA A 41 -25.37 31.09 -33.92
CA ALA A 41 -25.04 29.88 -34.70
C ALA A 41 -23.49 29.75 -34.94
N LYS A 42 -23.03 29.57 -36.21
CA LYS A 42 -21.63 29.42 -36.65
C LYS A 42 -21.34 30.18 -37.96
N ASP A 43 -20.07 30.37 -38.31
CA ASP A 43 -19.58 30.46 -39.70
C ASP A 43 -18.11 29.97 -39.83
N ASP A 44 -17.56 29.91 -41.05
CA ASP A 44 -16.74 28.78 -41.52
C ASP A 44 -15.30 29.05 -42.08
N ALA A 45 -14.58 27.94 -42.38
CA ALA A 45 -13.54 27.74 -43.42
C ALA A 45 -12.08 28.29 -43.32
N SER A 46 -11.15 27.36 -43.02
CA SER A 46 -10.02 26.87 -43.87
C SER A 46 -9.07 27.81 -44.66
N ALA A 47 -7.74 27.59 -44.50
CA ALA A 47 -6.75 27.46 -45.61
C ALA A 47 -5.35 26.99 -45.13
N GLU A 48 -4.61 26.23 -45.97
CA GLU A 48 -3.17 25.92 -45.80
C GLU A 48 -2.26 26.91 -46.54
N SER A 49 -0.96 26.97 -46.17
CA SER A 49 0.14 27.34 -47.07
C SER A 49 1.49 26.78 -46.57
N LYS A 50 2.37 26.41 -47.51
CA LYS A 50 3.80 26.06 -47.30
C LYS A 50 4.66 27.34 -47.42
N ASP A 51 5.99 27.38 -47.24
CA ASP A 51 7.02 26.40 -47.62
C ASP A 51 8.42 26.66 -47.01
N THR A 52 9.34 25.71 -47.24
CA THR A 52 10.84 25.72 -47.32
C THR A 52 11.67 26.98 -46.91
N GLU A 53 12.96 26.91 -46.54
CA GLU A 53 13.95 25.86 -46.16
C GLU A 53 15.29 26.58 -45.87
N ASP A 54 16.20 26.05 -45.03
CA ASP A 54 17.65 26.29 -45.21
C ASP A 54 18.50 25.19 -44.52
N LYS A 55 19.80 25.14 -44.83
CA LYS A 55 20.62 23.92 -44.83
C LYS A 55 21.73 23.82 -43.76
N GLU A 56 21.99 22.56 -43.41
CA GLU A 56 23.30 21.91 -43.15
C GLU A 56 24.44 22.70 -42.47
N THR A 57 24.97 22.12 -41.40
CA THR A 57 26.43 22.14 -41.14
C THR A 57 26.83 20.80 -40.51
N ASP A 58 27.99 20.28 -40.89
CA ASP A 58 28.49 18.94 -40.55
C ASP A 58 29.67 19.00 -39.56
N GLU A 59 30.11 17.84 -39.08
CA GLU A 59 31.18 17.59 -38.09
C GLU A 59 30.83 18.05 -36.64
N LYS A 60 30.99 17.22 -35.59
CA LYS A 60 31.99 16.17 -35.39
C LYS A 60 31.49 14.92 -34.64
N GLN A 61 32.12 13.81 -34.97
CA GLN A 61 32.18 12.57 -34.20
C GLN A 61 33.17 12.75 -33.03
N ASP A 62 32.66 12.97 -31.81
CA ASP A 62 33.42 12.69 -30.58
C ASP A 62 33.09 11.26 -30.14
N GLU A 63 34.05 10.35 -30.33
CA GLU A 63 34.01 9.02 -29.71
C GLU A 63 34.40 9.10 -28.23
N ASN A 64 34.02 8.07 -27.48
CA ASN A 64 34.51 7.79 -26.13
C ASN A 64 34.05 8.75 -25.02
N THR A 65 32.75 8.79 -24.77
CA THR A 65 32.28 8.49 -23.40
C THR A 65 31.45 7.22 -23.46
N SER A 66 31.99 6.12 -22.91
CA SER A 66 31.19 4.95 -22.56
C SER A 66 30.41 5.28 -21.29
N GLU A 67 29.32 6.02 -21.43
CA GLU A 67 28.29 6.05 -20.40
C GLU A 67 27.72 4.62 -20.32
N GLU A 68 28.19 3.84 -19.35
CA GLU A 68 27.51 2.63 -18.89
C GLU A 68 26.24 3.07 -18.16
N GLY A 69 25.30 3.61 -18.95
CA GLY A 69 24.00 4.05 -18.49
C GLY A 69 23.29 2.90 -17.79
N PHE A 70 22.73 3.17 -16.62
CA PHE A 70 22.06 2.19 -15.78
C PHE A 70 20.96 1.46 -16.56
N ASP A 71 21.22 0.19 -16.91
CA ASP A 71 20.29 -0.65 -17.64
C ASP A 71 19.31 -1.30 -16.66
N THR A 72 18.20 -0.59 -16.40
CA THR A 72 17.02 -1.11 -15.69
C THR A 72 16.64 -2.51 -16.18
N ASP A 73 16.68 -2.74 -17.49
CA ASP A 73 16.25 -3.99 -18.10
C ASP A 73 17.25 -5.12 -17.76
N ALA A 74 18.53 -4.84 -17.55
CA ALA A 74 19.53 -5.81 -17.07
C ALA A 74 19.43 -6.07 -15.56
N GLU A 75 19.18 -5.05 -14.74
CA GLU A 75 18.97 -5.23 -13.29
C GLU A 75 17.71 -6.06 -12.99
N VAL A 76 16.59 -5.77 -13.66
CA VAL A 76 15.35 -6.55 -13.51
C VAL A 76 15.57 -8.03 -13.87
N LYS A 77 16.30 -8.31 -14.95
CA LYS A 77 16.68 -9.70 -15.32
C LYS A 77 17.61 -10.35 -14.28
N THR A 78 18.48 -9.57 -13.65
CA THR A 78 19.40 -10.03 -12.59
C THR A 78 18.64 -10.38 -11.32
N ILE A 79 17.71 -9.52 -10.87
CA ILE A 79 16.79 -9.78 -9.76
C ILE A 79 15.96 -11.03 -10.03
N GLN A 80 15.27 -11.12 -11.18
CA GLN A 80 14.41 -12.25 -11.52
C GLN A 80 15.17 -13.58 -11.55
N LYS A 81 16.37 -13.60 -12.15
CA LYS A 81 17.24 -14.79 -12.15
C LYS A 81 17.66 -15.16 -10.73
N LYS A 82 18.12 -14.19 -9.94
CA LYS A 82 18.60 -14.43 -8.57
C LYS A 82 17.49 -14.95 -7.66
N LEU A 83 16.27 -14.42 -7.76
CA LEU A 83 15.11 -14.94 -7.04
C LEU A 83 14.81 -16.40 -7.43
N ALA A 84 14.87 -16.76 -8.72
CA ALA A 84 14.72 -18.15 -9.16
C ALA A 84 15.83 -19.09 -8.62
N ASP A 85 17.09 -18.62 -8.55
CA ASP A 85 18.20 -19.36 -7.95
C ASP A 85 18.01 -19.54 -6.42
N LEU A 86 17.43 -18.54 -5.72
CA LEU A 86 17.13 -18.62 -4.28
C LEU A 86 15.93 -19.54 -3.99
N GLN A 87 14.84 -19.43 -4.75
CA GLN A 87 13.66 -20.29 -4.67
C GLN A 87 14.00 -21.76 -4.94
N SER A 88 14.80 -22.04 -5.98
CA SER A 88 15.19 -23.41 -6.35
C SER A 88 16.23 -24.04 -5.41
N SER A 89 16.97 -23.22 -4.65
CA SER A 89 17.92 -23.67 -3.61
C SER A 89 17.36 -23.58 -2.19
N ALA A 90 16.07 -23.26 -2.00
CA ALA A 90 15.42 -23.20 -0.71
C ALA A 90 15.00 -24.58 -0.19
N SER A 91 15.21 -24.85 1.10
CA SER A 91 14.77 -26.10 1.74
C SER A 91 13.35 -26.05 2.31
N SER A 92 12.74 -24.86 2.32
CA SER A 92 11.39 -24.55 2.81
C SER A 92 11.00 -23.14 2.41
N ILE A 93 9.72 -22.78 2.46
CA ILE A 93 9.23 -21.40 2.24
C ILE A 93 9.78 -20.41 3.28
N GLN A 94 10.11 -20.88 4.50
CA GLN A 94 10.80 -20.05 5.50
C GLN A 94 12.22 -19.68 5.07
N ASP A 95 12.97 -20.67 4.57
CA ASP A 95 14.34 -20.51 4.08
C ASP A 95 14.37 -19.70 2.78
N GLU A 96 13.36 -19.86 1.92
CA GLU A 96 13.11 -19.04 0.73
C GLU A 96 12.91 -17.57 1.09
N LEU A 97 11.91 -17.24 1.91
CA LEU A 97 11.63 -15.85 2.29
C LEU A 97 12.80 -15.22 3.04
N LYS A 98 13.50 -15.98 3.89
CA LYS A 98 14.73 -15.50 4.54
C LYS A 98 15.82 -15.16 3.51
N LYS A 99 16.09 -16.05 2.55
CA LYS A 99 17.08 -15.82 1.50
C LYS A 99 16.75 -14.59 0.64
N VAL A 100 15.47 -14.38 0.33
CA VAL A 100 15.01 -13.19 -0.38
C VAL A 100 15.18 -11.94 0.49
N ALA A 101 14.82 -11.98 1.77
CA ALA A 101 15.03 -10.86 2.70
C ALA A 101 16.51 -10.53 2.95
N ASP A 102 17.39 -11.54 2.97
CA ASP A 102 18.84 -11.35 3.07
C ASP A 102 19.43 -10.77 1.76
N PHE A 103 18.86 -11.08 0.59
CA PHE A 103 19.24 -10.50 -0.71
C PHE A 103 18.66 -9.09 -0.92
N ALA A 104 17.46 -8.80 -0.41
CA ALA A 104 16.81 -7.50 -0.56
C ALA A 104 17.61 -6.36 0.09
N LYS A 105 18.36 -6.62 1.17
CA LYS A 105 19.13 -5.63 1.93
C LYS A 105 20.09 -4.80 1.07
N ASP A 106 20.77 -5.43 0.11
CA ASP A 106 21.74 -4.75 -0.78
C ASP A 106 21.06 -3.68 -1.66
N TYR A 107 19.78 -3.90 -1.99
CA TYR A 107 18.92 -2.97 -2.70
C TYR A 107 18.18 -2.01 -1.76
N GLU A 108 17.67 -2.47 -0.61
CA GLU A 108 16.95 -1.64 0.38
C GLU A 108 17.85 -0.54 0.97
N ALA A 109 19.13 -0.82 1.21
CA ALA A 109 20.13 0.14 1.70
C ALA A 109 20.63 1.13 0.62
N TYR A 110 19.85 1.43 -0.42
CA TYR A 110 20.25 2.38 -1.47
C TYR A 110 20.38 3.83 -0.97
N ASN A 111 19.62 4.18 0.07
CA ASN A 111 19.61 5.47 0.75
C ASN A 111 20.71 5.62 1.83
N GLU A 112 21.42 4.55 2.18
CA GLU A 112 22.61 4.58 3.06
C GLU A 112 23.90 4.88 2.27
N LYS A 113 23.83 4.91 0.93
CA LYS A 113 24.96 5.11 0.02
C LYS A 113 25.11 6.62 -0.28
N ASP A 114 26.35 7.11 -0.29
CA ASP A 114 26.69 8.50 -0.61
C ASP A 114 26.54 8.76 -2.12
N LEU A 115 25.30 8.94 -2.57
CA LEU A 115 24.90 9.02 -3.99
C LEU A 115 24.12 10.32 -4.28
N PRO A 116 24.25 10.90 -5.49
CA PRO A 116 23.38 11.96 -5.96
C PRO A 116 21.89 11.58 -5.92
N GLN A 117 21.00 12.55 -5.65
CA GLN A 117 19.54 12.31 -5.60
C GLN A 117 18.99 11.70 -6.91
N ALA A 118 19.58 12.00 -8.06
CA ALA A 118 19.21 11.40 -9.34
C ALA A 118 19.49 9.88 -9.36
N GLU A 119 20.62 9.44 -8.82
CA GLU A 119 20.99 8.04 -8.72
C GLU A 119 20.18 7.31 -7.63
N MET A 120 19.94 7.95 -6.47
CA MET A 120 19.03 7.40 -5.45
C MET A 120 17.62 7.21 -5.99
N ASN A 121 17.09 8.19 -6.73
CA ASN A 121 15.78 8.07 -7.39
C ASN A 121 15.78 6.92 -8.41
N LEU A 122 16.85 6.78 -9.20
CA LEU A 122 17.00 5.73 -10.20
C LEU A 122 17.13 4.32 -9.61
N LEU A 123 17.79 4.15 -8.46
CA LEU A 123 17.89 2.87 -7.76
C LEU A 123 16.63 2.52 -6.97
N SER A 124 15.81 3.51 -6.59
CA SER A 124 14.71 3.34 -5.62
C SER A 124 13.62 2.32 -6.01
N PHE A 125 13.44 1.99 -7.30
CA PHE A 125 12.47 0.98 -7.76
C PHE A 125 12.97 -0.47 -7.61
N LEU A 126 14.27 -0.70 -7.43
CA LEU A 126 14.82 -2.06 -7.39
C LEU A 126 14.26 -2.91 -6.22
N PRO A 127 14.06 -2.36 -5.01
CA PRO A 127 13.32 -3.05 -3.94
C PRO A 127 11.85 -3.35 -4.29
N GLU A 128 11.18 -2.49 -5.06
CA GLU A 128 9.79 -2.69 -5.49
C GLU A 128 9.69 -3.91 -6.39
N GLU A 129 10.44 -3.93 -7.50
CA GLU A 129 10.41 -5.05 -8.46
C GLU A 129 10.88 -6.37 -7.83
N LEU A 130 11.85 -6.33 -6.89
CA LEU A 130 12.30 -7.51 -6.16
C LEU A 130 11.16 -8.12 -5.31
N TRP A 131 10.54 -7.33 -4.43
CA TRP A 131 9.47 -7.84 -3.57
C TRP A 131 8.21 -8.20 -4.35
N LYS A 132 7.88 -7.44 -5.40
CA LYS A 132 6.79 -7.68 -6.35
C LYS A 132 6.97 -8.97 -7.15
N THR A 133 8.19 -9.26 -7.59
CA THR A 133 8.54 -10.53 -8.25
C THR A 133 8.35 -11.70 -7.29
N GLU A 134 8.79 -11.58 -6.03
CA GLU A 134 8.61 -12.65 -5.05
C GLU A 134 7.13 -12.83 -4.65
N ALA A 135 6.41 -11.76 -4.32
CA ALA A 135 4.97 -11.82 -4.03
C ALA A 135 4.19 -12.44 -5.20
N SER A 136 4.52 -12.07 -6.44
CA SER A 136 3.94 -12.66 -7.65
C SER A 136 4.30 -14.14 -7.79
N SER A 137 5.53 -14.55 -7.47
CA SER A 137 5.97 -15.96 -7.47
C SER A 137 5.19 -16.78 -6.43
N LEU A 138 5.08 -16.27 -5.20
CA LEU A 138 4.35 -16.92 -4.11
C LEU A 138 2.86 -17.05 -4.44
N TRP A 139 2.21 -15.99 -4.92
CA TRP A 139 0.81 -16.05 -5.34
C TRP A 139 0.60 -17.04 -6.51
N ASN A 140 1.47 -17.03 -7.52
CA ASN A 140 1.37 -17.97 -8.63
C ASN A 140 1.52 -19.44 -8.19
N ARG A 141 2.32 -19.71 -7.16
CA ARG A 141 2.48 -21.03 -6.54
C ARG A 141 1.31 -21.39 -5.62
N TYR A 142 0.73 -20.42 -4.90
CA TYR A 142 -0.32 -20.62 -3.90
C TYR A 142 -1.76 -20.64 -4.46
N LYS A 143 -2.11 -19.79 -5.43
CA LYS A 143 -3.50 -19.44 -5.82
C LYS A 143 -4.44 -20.59 -6.22
N LYS A 144 -3.90 -21.79 -6.49
CA LYS A 144 -4.69 -23.02 -6.71
C LYS A 144 -5.27 -23.61 -5.43
N ASN A 145 -4.61 -23.38 -4.29
CA ASN A 145 -5.01 -23.83 -2.96
C ASN A 145 -5.85 -22.77 -2.21
N ALA A 146 -5.77 -21.51 -2.64
CA ALA A 146 -6.49 -20.39 -2.03
C ALA A 146 -8.01 -20.59 -2.01
N SER A 147 -8.63 -20.24 -0.88
CA SER A 147 -10.07 -20.07 -0.77
C SER A 147 -10.57 -18.85 -1.57
N ASP A 148 -11.88 -18.74 -1.72
CA ASP A 148 -12.49 -17.59 -2.39
C ASP A 148 -12.48 -16.32 -1.53
N SER A 149 -12.14 -16.41 -0.24
CA SER A 149 -11.84 -15.24 0.58
C SER A 149 -10.42 -14.74 0.32
N GLU A 150 -9.43 -15.64 0.30
CA GLU A 150 -8.03 -15.25 0.07
C GLU A 150 -7.81 -14.69 -1.34
N LYS A 151 -8.54 -15.19 -2.35
CA LYS A 151 -8.58 -14.58 -3.70
C LYS A 151 -9.14 -13.17 -3.66
N LYS A 152 -10.28 -12.94 -2.99
CA LYS A 152 -10.88 -11.61 -2.87
C LYS A 152 -9.98 -10.63 -2.11
N ASN A 153 -9.32 -11.07 -1.04
CA ASN A 153 -8.37 -10.24 -0.30
C ASN A 153 -7.16 -9.89 -1.18
N TYR A 154 -6.64 -10.82 -1.99
CA TYR A 154 -5.57 -10.53 -2.97
C TYR A 154 -6.03 -9.56 -4.08
N GLU A 155 -7.23 -9.77 -4.64
CA GLU A 155 -7.86 -8.91 -5.65
C GLU A 155 -8.10 -7.50 -5.11
N HIS A 156 -8.61 -7.38 -3.88
CA HIS A 156 -8.84 -6.11 -3.19
C HIS A 156 -7.53 -5.39 -2.86
N TRP A 157 -6.54 -6.12 -2.34
CA TRP A 157 -5.19 -5.61 -2.10
C TRP A 157 -4.62 -5.00 -3.39
N THR A 158 -4.59 -5.79 -4.46
CA THR A 158 -4.07 -5.36 -5.77
C THR A 158 -4.82 -4.15 -6.33
N SER A 159 -6.14 -4.08 -6.13
CA SER A 159 -7.00 -3.03 -6.69
C SER A 159 -6.95 -1.69 -5.93
N ASN A 160 -6.53 -1.70 -4.66
CA ASN A 160 -6.51 -0.49 -3.81
C ASN A 160 -5.10 -0.05 -3.37
N LYS A 161 -4.06 -0.87 -3.61
CA LYS A 161 -2.63 -0.60 -3.30
C LYS A 161 -2.24 0.85 -3.61
N ASP A 162 -2.48 1.29 -4.84
CA ASP A 162 -2.07 2.63 -5.30
C ASP A 162 -2.85 3.75 -4.59
N SER A 163 -4.12 3.53 -4.23
CA SER A 163 -4.94 4.53 -3.52
C SER A 163 -4.62 4.63 -2.02
N VAL A 164 -4.15 3.53 -1.41
CA VAL A 164 -3.59 3.52 -0.05
C VAL A 164 -2.25 4.26 -0.05
N LEU A 165 -1.37 3.93 -1.00
CA LEU A 165 -0.06 4.57 -1.19
C LEU A 165 -0.21 6.09 -1.44
N GLU A 166 -1.08 6.49 -2.38
CA GLU A 166 -1.37 7.91 -2.65
C GLU A 166 -1.92 8.65 -1.42
N THR A 167 -2.64 7.97 -0.51
CA THR A 167 -3.06 8.61 0.75
C THR A 167 -1.88 8.77 1.70
N GLN A 168 -1.10 7.71 1.91
CA GLN A 168 0.05 7.73 2.83
C GLN A 168 1.08 8.80 2.44
N LEU A 169 1.31 8.98 1.14
CA LEU A 169 2.26 9.95 0.62
C LEU A 169 1.64 11.29 0.19
N ALA A 170 0.38 11.57 0.54
CA ALA A 170 -0.33 12.78 0.12
C ALA A 170 0.41 14.08 0.49
N ALA A 171 1.04 14.13 1.68
CA ALA A 171 1.82 15.27 2.16
C ALA A 171 3.10 15.53 1.33
N TYR A 172 3.58 14.53 0.58
CA TYR A 172 4.84 14.59 -0.17
C TYR A 172 4.65 14.76 -1.69
N LYS A 173 3.41 14.78 -2.20
CA LYS A 173 3.09 14.60 -3.63
C LYS A 173 3.78 15.58 -4.60
N GLU A 174 3.98 16.82 -4.17
CA GLU A 174 4.65 17.87 -4.96
C GLU A 174 6.18 17.96 -4.70
N GLY A 175 6.74 17.07 -3.88
CA GLY A 175 8.13 17.08 -3.45
C GLY A 175 9.06 16.24 -4.34
N THR A 176 10.32 16.67 -4.49
CA THR A 176 11.34 15.96 -5.28
C THR A 176 11.69 14.55 -4.76
N ILE A 177 11.36 14.26 -3.49
CA ILE A 177 11.52 12.95 -2.86
C ILE A 177 10.32 12.01 -3.11
N TYR A 178 9.22 12.48 -3.72
CA TYR A 178 7.98 11.70 -3.84
C TYR A 178 8.17 10.35 -4.53
N GLY A 179 8.89 10.29 -5.66
CA GLY A 179 9.13 9.02 -6.37
C GLY A 179 9.95 8.01 -5.56
N MET A 180 10.91 8.48 -4.76
CA MET A 180 11.71 7.65 -3.87
C MET A 180 10.88 7.11 -2.70
N LEU A 181 10.02 7.94 -2.10
CA LEU A 181 9.06 7.53 -1.08
C LEU A 181 7.99 6.58 -1.65
N TYR A 182 7.53 6.80 -2.89
CA TYR A 182 6.57 5.93 -3.59
C TYR A 182 7.15 4.53 -3.73
N ASN A 183 8.33 4.40 -4.34
CA ASN A 183 8.94 3.10 -4.61
C ASN A 183 9.32 2.35 -3.32
N SER A 184 9.80 3.06 -2.29
CA SER A 184 10.10 2.42 -0.99
C SER A 184 8.86 2.02 -0.20
N THR A 185 7.76 2.78 -0.29
CA THR A 185 6.47 2.39 0.29
C THR A 185 5.87 1.19 -0.44
N ASP A 186 5.95 1.15 -1.77
CA ASP A 186 5.42 0.03 -2.55
C ASP A 186 6.26 -1.25 -2.36
N ALA A 187 7.57 -1.12 -2.22
CA ALA A 187 8.46 -2.22 -1.83
C ALA A 187 8.08 -2.80 -0.46
N LEU A 188 7.76 -1.96 0.53
CA LEU A 188 7.24 -2.40 1.82
C LEU A 188 5.91 -3.14 1.66
N PHE A 189 4.99 -2.61 0.84
CA PHE A 189 3.69 -3.24 0.58
C PHE A 189 3.86 -4.64 -0.02
N TYR A 190 4.72 -4.79 -1.03
CA TYR A 190 5.03 -6.10 -1.60
C TYR A 190 5.79 -7.02 -0.62
N LYS A 191 6.60 -6.50 0.31
CA LYS A 191 7.33 -7.25 1.35
C LYS A 191 6.37 -7.84 2.40
N HIS A 192 5.36 -7.08 2.84
CA HIS A 192 4.29 -7.58 3.69
C HIS A 192 3.41 -8.61 2.96
N GLN A 193 3.02 -8.33 1.72
CA GLN A 193 2.24 -9.25 0.89
C GLN A 193 3.00 -10.56 0.61
N ALA A 194 4.31 -10.50 0.33
CA ALA A 194 5.16 -11.69 0.21
C ALA A 194 5.20 -12.49 1.52
N THR A 195 5.33 -11.82 2.68
CA THR A 195 5.33 -12.47 4.00
C THR A 195 3.99 -13.17 4.28
N TYR A 196 2.86 -12.56 3.92
CA TYR A 196 1.54 -13.19 4.01
C TYR A 196 1.41 -14.42 3.11
N LEU A 197 1.71 -14.26 1.81
CA LEU A 197 1.62 -15.33 0.81
C LEU A 197 2.57 -16.50 1.12
N ALA A 198 3.75 -16.22 1.67
CA ALA A 198 4.68 -17.24 2.16
C ALA A 198 4.08 -18.04 3.31
N SER A 199 3.43 -17.38 4.28
CA SER A 199 2.76 -18.08 5.40
C SER A 199 1.63 -18.99 4.91
N LEU A 200 0.82 -18.55 3.95
CA LEU A 200 -0.26 -19.34 3.36
C LEU A 200 0.27 -20.51 2.53
N LEU A 201 1.32 -20.28 1.72
CA LEU A 201 1.95 -21.31 0.90
C LEU A 201 2.59 -22.40 1.78
N ALA A 202 3.34 -22.00 2.82
CA ALA A 202 3.90 -22.91 3.81
C ALA A 202 2.80 -23.74 4.52
N GLY A 203 1.74 -23.08 4.98
CA GLY A 203 0.56 -23.74 5.57
C GLY A 203 -0.07 -24.77 4.63
N SER A 204 -0.26 -24.42 3.35
CA SER A 204 -0.83 -25.32 2.35
C SER A 204 0.05 -26.53 2.01
N ARG A 205 1.34 -26.50 2.39
CA ARG A 205 2.31 -27.60 2.27
C ARG A 205 2.56 -28.33 3.59
N ASN A 206 1.93 -27.91 4.69
CA ASN A 206 2.21 -28.37 6.05
C ASN A 206 3.70 -28.15 6.45
N GLU A 207 4.33 -27.10 5.93
CA GLU A 207 5.64 -26.63 6.37
C GLU A 207 5.52 -25.80 7.66
N LYS A 208 6.55 -25.79 8.51
CA LYS A 208 6.59 -24.86 9.65
C LYS A 208 7.00 -23.48 9.15
N PHE A 209 6.20 -22.47 9.49
CA PHE A 209 6.49 -21.07 9.23
C PHE A 209 6.47 -20.28 10.55
N ASP A 210 7.56 -19.59 10.84
CA ASP A 210 7.67 -18.59 11.91
C ASP A 210 7.65 -17.22 11.25
N LEU A 211 6.68 -16.39 11.64
CA LEU A 211 6.60 -15.03 11.13
C LEU A 211 7.85 -14.22 11.55
N PRO A 212 8.38 -13.35 10.68
CA PRO A 212 9.48 -12.45 11.04
C PRO A 212 9.01 -11.42 12.08
N ASP A 213 9.96 -10.73 12.72
CA ASP A 213 9.65 -9.53 13.50
C ASP A 213 8.98 -8.48 12.61
N ARG A 214 8.00 -7.76 13.17
CA ARG A 214 7.17 -6.78 12.46
C ARG A 214 7.58 -5.35 12.82
N ASP A 215 7.67 -4.50 11.81
CA ASP A 215 7.72 -3.05 11.96
C ASP A 215 6.39 -2.45 12.42
N LEU A 216 6.45 -1.37 13.23
CA LEU A 216 5.23 -0.75 13.73
C LEU A 216 4.42 -0.08 12.61
N TYR A 217 5.14 0.56 11.69
CA TYR A 217 4.59 1.28 10.55
C TYR A 217 4.00 0.34 9.48
N GLY A 218 3.21 0.92 8.59
CA GLY A 218 2.46 0.20 7.56
C GLY A 218 1.00 0.66 7.52
N SER A 219 0.22 0.03 6.64
CA SER A 219 -1.06 0.55 6.20
C SER A 219 -2.12 -0.55 6.17
N TYR A 220 -3.33 -0.27 6.62
CA TYR A 220 -4.35 -1.29 6.91
C TYR A 220 -5.72 -0.81 6.43
N THR A 221 -6.51 -1.67 5.78
CA THR A 221 -7.89 -1.36 5.38
C THR A 221 -8.88 -2.43 5.83
N ASP A 222 -10.16 -2.07 5.87
CA ASP A 222 -11.24 -3.06 5.83
C ASP A 222 -11.32 -3.75 4.45
N ASN A 223 -12.14 -4.80 4.34
CA ASN A 223 -12.34 -5.55 3.08
C ASN A 223 -13.10 -4.78 1.98
N ASP A 224 -13.61 -3.57 2.29
CA ASP A 224 -14.37 -2.70 1.38
C ASP A 224 -13.55 -1.48 0.91
N GLY A 225 -12.34 -1.27 1.44
CA GLY A 225 -11.47 -0.14 1.13
C GLY A 225 -12.01 1.21 1.65
N LYS A 226 -12.87 1.19 2.68
CA LYS A 226 -13.55 2.39 3.21
C LYS A 226 -12.80 2.96 4.41
N SER A 227 -12.67 2.14 5.44
CA SER A 227 -11.92 2.43 6.65
C SER A 227 -10.45 2.11 6.41
N MET A 228 -9.57 2.98 6.89
CA MET A 228 -8.13 2.82 6.76
C MET A 228 -7.40 3.32 8.00
N LEU A 229 -6.36 2.60 8.41
CA LEU A 229 -5.39 3.01 9.40
C LEU A 229 -4.02 3.09 8.72
N LEU A 230 -3.32 4.20 8.90
CA LEU A 230 -1.94 4.39 8.45
C LEU A 230 -1.09 4.69 9.67
N ILE A 231 0.10 4.09 9.76
CA ILE A 231 1.11 4.38 10.78
C ILE A 231 2.44 4.56 10.06
N GLN A 232 3.16 5.65 10.29
CA GLN A 232 4.46 5.92 9.67
C GLN A 232 5.44 6.56 10.65
N PRO A 233 6.77 6.43 10.47
CA PRO A 233 7.74 7.14 11.32
C PRO A 233 7.54 8.65 11.23
N SER A 234 7.56 9.33 12.38
CA SER A 234 7.47 10.80 12.42
C SER A 234 8.82 11.46 12.15
N MET A 235 8.80 12.68 11.61
CA MET A 235 10.01 13.45 11.30
C MET A 235 10.75 13.97 12.56
N GLU A 236 10.08 14.07 13.71
CA GLU A 236 10.71 14.51 14.97
C GLU A 236 11.05 13.32 15.89
N SER A 237 10.03 12.56 16.32
CA SER A 237 10.20 11.30 17.06
C SER A 237 8.88 10.53 17.15
N GLY A 238 8.94 9.22 17.33
CA GLY A 238 7.74 8.38 17.38
C GLY A 238 7.12 8.17 15.99
N TYR A 239 5.80 8.14 15.93
CA TYR A 239 5.05 7.77 14.73
C TYR A 239 3.87 8.70 14.50
N ASP A 240 3.65 9.08 13.25
CA ASP A 240 2.44 9.77 12.81
C ASP A 240 1.39 8.71 12.44
N GLY A 241 0.12 9.01 12.71
CA GLY A 241 -1.01 8.13 12.44
C GLY A 241 -2.13 8.83 11.67
N ILE A 242 -2.81 8.09 10.80
CA ILE A 242 -4.06 8.53 10.16
C ILE A 242 -5.11 7.44 10.35
N PHE A 243 -6.18 7.73 11.07
CA PHE A 243 -7.37 6.88 11.19
C PHE A 243 -8.51 7.47 10.36
N ARG A 244 -8.92 6.77 9.31
CA ARG A 244 -9.99 7.16 8.39
C ARG A 244 -11.15 6.16 8.49
N LEU A 245 -12.37 6.67 8.61
CA LEU A 245 -13.60 5.86 8.57
C LEU A 245 -14.17 5.81 7.15
N ASP A 246 -14.17 6.95 6.46
CA ASP A 246 -14.68 7.11 5.11
C ASP A 246 -14.00 8.30 4.41
N LYS A 247 -14.44 8.63 3.19
CA LYS A 247 -13.85 9.69 2.36
C LYS A 247 -14.01 11.12 2.91
N ASN A 248 -14.85 11.34 3.91
CA ASN A 248 -15.13 12.62 4.54
C ASN A 248 -14.66 12.67 6.01
N THR A 249 -14.46 11.51 6.65
CA THR A 249 -14.20 11.39 8.09
C THR A 249 -12.84 10.76 8.33
N SER A 250 -11.85 11.60 8.65
CA SER A 250 -10.43 11.23 8.82
C SER A 250 -9.83 12.00 10.00
N PHE A 251 -8.97 11.33 10.78
CA PHE A 251 -8.31 11.86 11.96
C PHE A 251 -6.80 11.65 11.82
N GLU A 252 -6.05 12.74 11.83
CA GLU A 252 -4.59 12.74 11.89
C GLU A 252 -4.13 12.90 13.35
N GLY A 253 -3.02 12.28 13.73
CA GLY A 253 -2.58 12.21 15.12
C GLY A 253 -1.19 11.60 15.30
N SER A 254 -0.75 11.46 16.55
CA SER A 254 0.45 10.69 16.92
C SER A 254 0.09 9.27 17.34
N VAL A 255 1.05 8.34 17.22
CA VAL A 255 0.98 6.98 17.75
C VAL A 255 2.16 6.74 18.70
N GLU A 256 1.85 6.50 19.97
CA GLU A 256 2.83 6.26 21.04
C GLU A 256 2.68 4.86 21.63
N LYS A 257 3.76 4.31 22.21
CA LYS A 257 3.76 2.98 22.83
C LYS A 257 3.32 3.04 24.30
N ALA A 258 2.29 2.26 24.65
CA ALA A 258 1.71 2.20 25.98
C ALA A 258 1.78 0.78 26.56
N GLY A 259 2.98 0.36 26.99
CA GLY A 259 3.21 -0.99 27.51
C GLY A 259 3.36 -2.01 26.38
N GLU A 260 2.41 -2.93 26.27
CA GLU A 260 2.34 -3.89 25.15
C GLU A 260 1.56 -3.33 23.94
N ASP A 261 0.61 -2.41 24.20
CA ASP A 261 -0.25 -1.77 23.21
C ASP A 261 0.36 -0.46 22.66
N TYR A 262 -0.32 0.12 21.66
CA TYR A 262 -0.04 1.47 21.14
C TYR A 262 -1.31 2.34 21.25
N ILE A 263 -1.15 3.63 21.51
CA ILE A 263 -2.24 4.60 21.62
C ILE A 263 -2.12 5.61 20.49
N PHE A 264 -3.20 5.77 19.73
CA PHE A 264 -3.38 6.88 18.80
C PHE A 264 -4.08 8.05 19.53
N THR A 265 -3.59 9.27 19.32
CA THR A 265 -4.21 10.51 19.80
C THR A 265 -4.30 11.52 18.66
N SER A 266 -5.51 12.00 18.34
CA SER A 266 -5.70 12.97 17.26
C SER A 266 -5.07 14.34 17.58
N ASN A 267 -4.57 15.02 16.55
CA ASN A 267 -3.91 16.33 16.63
C ASN A 267 -4.80 17.43 17.25
N ASP A 268 -6.12 17.23 17.28
CA ASP A 268 -7.09 18.15 17.87
C ASP A 268 -7.58 17.74 19.27
N GLY A 269 -7.04 16.65 19.85
CA GLY A 269 -7.37 16.14 21.18
C GLY A 269 -8.81 15.60 21.35
N LYS A 270 -9.53 15.37 20.24
CA LYS A 270 -10.92 14.90 20.25
C LYS A 270 -11.09 13.39 20.12
N LEU A 271 -10.07 12.65 19.68
CA LEU A 271 -10.11 11.20 19.57
C LEU A 271 -8.86 10.58 20.20
N THR A 272 -9.05 9.62 21.10
CA THR A 272 -8.00 8.68 21.51
C THR A 272 -8.49 7.25 21.33
N GLY A 273 -7.56 6.33 21.06
CA GLY A 273 -7.89 4.91 21.00
C GLY A 273 -6.68 3.99 20.97
N THR A 274 -6.91 2.74 21.35
CA THR A 274 -5.88 1.70 21.46
C THR A 274 -5.77 0.92 20.14
N LEU A 275 -4.54 0.68 19.71
CA LEU A 275 -4.17 -0.02 18.49
C LEU A 275 -3.62 -1.42 18.81
N SER A 276 -4.37 -2.45 18.43
CA SER A 276 -3.92 -3.85 18.41
C SER A 276 -3.39 -4.18 17.01
N LEU A 277 -2.10 -4.51 16.91
CA LEU A 277 -1.40 -4.66 15.63
C LEU A 277 -0.89 -6.09 15.43
N GLN A 278 -1.35 -6.75 14.37
CA GLN A 278 -1.02 -8.14 14.03
C GLN A 278 -0.40 -8.20 12.62
N TRP A 279 0.23 -9.32 12.24
CA TRP A 279 0.89 -9.38 10.91
C TRP A 279 -0.10 -9.30 9.75
N PHE A 280 -1.32 -9.82 9.92
CA PHE A 280 -2.34 -9.88 8.87
C PHE A 280 -3.62 -9.13 9.25
N GLY A 281 -3.47 -8.06 10.04
CA GLY A 281 -4.55 -7.14 10.37
C GLY A 281 -4.23 -6.17 11.50
N ALA A 282 -5.11 -5.22 11.72
CA ALA A 282 -5.07 -4.29 12.83
C ALA A 282 -6.48 -4.10 13.43
N ALA A 283 -6.56 -3.62 14.66
CA ALA A 283 -7.81 -3.14 15.23
C ALA A 283 -7.58 -1.83 15.99
N PHE A 284 -8.47 -0.85 15.79
CA PHE A 284 -8.52 0.40 16.55
C PHE A 284 -9.75 0.39 17.46
N THR A 285 -9.54 0.58 18.76
CA THR A 285 -10.61 0.64 19.78
C THR A 285 -10.71 2.05 20.35
N VAL A 286 -11.84 2.73 20.10
CA VAL A 286 -12.10 4.08 20.59
C VAL A 286 -12.08 4.09 22.12
N SER A 287 -11.21 4.91 22.70
CA SER A 287 -11.02 5.02 24.16
C SER A 287 -11.61 6.31 24.73
N GLU A 288 -11.59 7.40 23.96
CA GLU A 288 -12.36 8.62 24.24
C GLU A 288 -12.69 9.33 22.91
N SER A 289 -13.97 9.63 22.66
CA SER A 289 -14.45 10.43 21.53
C SER A 289 -15.20 11.69 22.01
N LYS A 290 -14.66 12.85 21.64
CA LYS A 290 -15.32 14.17 21.69
C LYS A 290 -15.89 14.55 20.31
N THR A 291 -16.21 13.56 19.48
CA THR A 291 -16.68 13.72 18.10
C THR A 291 -18.14 13.25 17.97
N ASN A 292 -18.83 13.70 16.91
CA ASN A 292 -20.18 13.22 16.59
C ASN A 292 -20.18 11.97 15.67
N ALA A 293 -19.00 11.42 15.33
CA ALA A 293 -18.83 10.35 14.35
C ALA A 293 -18.36 9.02 14.96
N LEU A 294 -18.01 9.03 16.25
CA LEU A 294 -17.42 7.91 16.99
C LEU A 294 -17.93 7.89 18.43
N HIS A 295 -18.01 6.70 19.02
CA HIS A 295 -18.43 6.47 20.40
C HIS A 295 -17.42 5.60 21.16
N ASP A 296 -17.29 5.85 22.46
CA ASP A 296 -16.36 5.13 23.33
C ASP A 296 -16.66 3.63 23.34
N GLY A 297 -15.63 2.81 23.12
CA GLY A 297 -15.73 1.36 23.03
C GLY A 297 -16.08 0.80 21.63
N GLU A 298 -16.24 1.63 20.60
CA GLU A 298 -16.34 1.15 19.21
C GLU A 298 -14.99 0.54 18.74
N VAL A 299 -15.07 -0.54 17.96
CA VAL A 299 -13.91 -1.29 17.45
C VAL A 299 -13.97 -1.35 15.93
N TYR A 300 -12.86 -0.97 15.29
CA TYR A 300 -12.68 -0.99 13.85
C TYR A 300 -11.60 -2.01 13.48
N GLU A 301 -11.99 -3.06 12.78
CA GLU A 301 -11.09 -4.12 12.32
C GLU A 301 -10.60 -3.84 10.88
N PHE A 302 -9.30 -3.98 10.67
CA PHE A 302 -8.64 -3.87 9.38
C PHE A 302 -8.05 -5.24 9.04
N SER A 303 -8.57 -5.88 7.99
CA SER A 303 -8.29 -7.27 7.61
C SER A 303 -7.42 -7.42 6.37
N ILE A 304 -6.94 -6.30 5.82
CA ILE A 304 -6.00 -6.23 4.70
C ILE A 304 -4.82 -5.36 5.14
N VAL A 305 -3.61 -5.84 4.87
CA VAL A 305 -2.35 -5.17 5.21
C VAL A 305 -1.60 -4.80 3.94
N TYR A 306 -1.09 -3.58 3.94
CA TYR A 306 -0.19 -2.98 2.97
C TYR A 306 1.10 -2.66 3.74
#